data_AF-A0A7J6JKI0-F1
#
_entry.id   AF-A0A7J6JKI0-F1
#
_cell.length_a   1.000
_cell.length_b   1.000
_cell.length_c   1.000
_cell.angle_alpha   90.00
_cell.angle_beta   90.00
_cell.angle_gamma   90.00
#
_symmetry.space_group_name_H-M   'P 1'
#
loop_
_entity.id
_entity.type
_entity.pdbx_description
1 polymer ?
#
loop_
_entity_poly.entity_id
_entity_poly.type
_entity_poly.pdbx_seq_one_letter_code
_entity_poly.pdbx_strand_id
1 'polypeptide(L)'
;MYSPRAFSRLSHIRQPPVSRRWFSEVSRFSVHGNANNSKNSLITTIKVAQLDHSKQKDALLILASRQFASWLQDENFMGSLIEPFSASNQDTSGFHTLAAAVDGLQPLQPLGEIPHGFSFYRGNLDSLFPNLWKDSQSKPSSNPKLQASLNFQLSPLNRFSSSTTCTMPLANTIFQNGRQSTLLATRWSRSGNTMVQAEVAEKQTQDVCFHNDLASAETAIEAPLVPITAPRKILSGLGNIIRQIEVNDQPTPASKELETAVQTLFDRRLNEGHEFPPGPVGVWAVVVPPSAKQSEDVELLREWANRLNENSTAEDEWKHALDTKGFMRGLLSHGTGVYRILSGGGGWGKKQGLLSLDPETKYSPSSEEEDLDSFIRSFSSQHDGKAQEGVVAPGSYVQYFVSPPATAKPALSPTQCSFASVAFGASESALAEDTASTEGPSGWEIVPGHFGAVSSHGLFIASQGNKLAHTTESKLDVPDTWVGYHN
;
A
#
# COMPACT_ATOMS: atom_id res chain seq x y z
N MET A 1 -24.65 -68.96 1.31
CA MET A 1 -23.37 -68.78 2.03
C MET A 1 -22.35 -68.24 1.05
N TYR A 2 -22.17 -66.92 0.99
CA TYR A 2 -21.10 -66.30 0.21
C TYR A 2 -20.29 -65.41 1.16
N SER A 3 -19.01 -65.77 1.28
CA SER A 3 -18.03 -65.11 2.14
C SER A 3 -17.55 -63.81 1.48
N PRO A 4 -17.33 -62.70 2.23
CA PRO A 4 -16.85 -61.45 1.66
C PRO A 4 -15.32 -61.47 1.53
N ARG A 5 -14.82 -61.07 0.35
CA ARG A 5 -13.39 -60.84 0.11
C ARG A 5 -12.96 -59.56 0.82
N ALA A 6 -11.91 -59.68 1.64
CA ALA A 6 -11.18 -58.59 2.25
C ALA A 6 -10.43 -57.75 1.18
N PHE A 7 -10.55 -56.43 1.25
CA PHE A 7 -9.65 -55.50 0.58
C PHE A 7 -8.58 -55.06 1.59
N SER A 8 -7.31 -55.40 1.32
CA SER A 8 -6.17 -54.83 2.03
C SER A 8 -5.73 -53.52 1.38
N ARG A 9 -5.46 -52.54 2.24
CA ARG A 9 -4.84 -51.24 1.98
C ARG A 9 -3.54 -51.37 1.15
N LEU A 10 -3.35 -50.43 0.24
CA LEU A 10 -2.06 -49.79 -0.10
C LEU A 10 -2.35 -48.67 -1.13
N SER A 11 -2.74 -47.48 -0.65
CA SER A 11 -2.75 -46.27 -1.47
C SER A 11 -1.34 -45.68 -1.47
N HIS A 12 -0.55 -46.02 -2.48
CA HIS A 12 0.60 -45.19 -2.85
C HIS A 12 0.06 -43.84 -3.37
N ILE A 13 0.18 -42.79 -2.54
CA ILE A 13 0.01 -41.41 -2.99
C ILE A 13 1.17 -41.14 -3.95
N ARG A 14 0.90 -41.23 -5.26
CA ARG A 14 1.78 -40.70 -6.29
C ARG A 14 1.80 -39.18 -6.14
N GLN A 15 2.88 -38.64 -5.61
CA GLN A 15 3.20 -37.23 -5.81
C GLN A 15 3.26 -36.97 -7.33
N PRO A 16 2.55 -35.98 -7.86
CA PRO A 16 2.71 -35.63 -9.26
C PRO A 16 4.13 -35.10 -9.46
N PRO A 17 4.80 -35.42 -10.59
CA PRO A 17 6.11 -34.86 -10.88
C PRO A 17 5.95 -33.34 -11.03
N VAL A 18 6.76 -32.59 -10.28
CA VAL A 18 6.92 -31.15 -10.44
C VAL A 18 7.29 -30.89 -11.90
N SER A 19 6.33 -30.35 -12.64
CA SER A 19 6.47 -30.02 -14.05
C SER A 19 7.56 -28.96 -14.21
N ARG A 20 8.72 -29.37 -14.74
CA ARG A 20 9.94 -28.57 -15.01
C ARG A 20 9.76 -27.47 -16.09
N ARG A 21 8.54 -27.01 -16.37
CA ARG A 21 8.23 -26.12 -17.51
C ARG A 21 7.55 -24.79 -17.15
N TRP A 22 7.42 -24.46 -15.87
CA TRP A 22 6.67 -23.27 -15.41
C TRP A 22 7.54 -22.06 -15.02
N PHE A 23 8.87 -22.18 -15.05
CA PHE A 23 9.77 -21.07 -14.75
C PHE A 23 10.25 -20.40 -16.05
N SER A 24 9.40 -19.58 -16.68
CA SER A 24 9.87 -18.58 -17.64
C SER A 24 10.26 -17.30 -16.88
N GLU A 25 11.46 -16.76 -17.14
CA GLU A 25 11.94 -15.41 -16.78
C GLU A 25 11.34 -14.81 -15.50
N VAL A 26 11.58 -15.40 -14.32
CA VAL A 26 11.06 -14.83 -13.07
C VAL A 26 11.94 -13.62 -12.68
N SER A 27 11.58 -12.43 -13.14
CA SER A 27 12.24 -11.18 -12.76
C SER A 27 12.01 -10.79 -11.31
N ARG A 28 11.05 -11.45 -10.64
CA ARG A 28 10.61 -11.09 -9.29
C ARG A 28 10.11 -12.29 -8.49
N PHE A 29 10.47 -12.36 -7.22
CA PHE A 29 9.99 -13.40 -6.31
C PHE A 29 10.15 -12.94 -4.87
N SER A 30 9.45 -13.61 -3.97
CA SER A 30 9.61 -13.40 -2.53
C SER A 30 10.07 -14.68 -1.85
N VAL A 31 10.68 -14.53 -0.69
CA VAL A 31 11.14 -15.61 0.16
C VAL A 31 10.59 -15.34 1.55
N HIS A 32 9.60 -16.12 1.96
CA HIS A 32 8.90 -15.97 3.23
C HIS A 32 9.57 -16.84 4.29
N GLY A 33 9.68 -16.33 5.50
CA GLY A 33 10.28 -17.01 6.63
C GLY A 33 9.86 -16.40 7.96
N ASN A 34 10.45 -16.91 9.04
CA ASN A 34 10.21 -16.50 10.40
C ASN A 34 11.53 -16.11 11.11
N ALA A 35 11.43 -15.68 12.37
CA ALA A 35 12.55 -15.20 13.16
C ALA A 35 13.65 -16.26 13.43
N ASN A 36 13.35 -17.55 13.26
CA ASN A 36 14.32 -18.63 13.47
C ASN A 36 15.21 -18.89 12.24
N ASN A 37 14.92 -18.25 11.11
CA ASN A 37 15.72 -18.44 9.90
C ASN A 37 17.06 -17.70 9.97
N SER A 38 18.09 -18.29 9.36
CA SER A 38 19.45 -17.76 9.35
C SER A 38 19.83 -17.13 8.01
N LYS A 39 20.85 -16.27 8.03
CA LYS A 39 21.50 -15.72 6.83
C LYS A 39 21.96 -16.82 5.87
N ASN A 40 22.60 -17.87 6.38
CA ASN A 40 23.14 -18.96 5.57
C ASN A 40 22.04 -19.80 4.90
N SER A 41 20.94 -20.05 5.62
CA SER A 41 19.81 -20.78 5.04
C SER A 41 19.14 -19.96 3.94
N LEU A 42 19.07 -18.63 4.06
CA LEU A 42 18.52 -17.76 3.02
C LEU A 42 19.37 -17.79 1.75
N ILE A 43 20.68 -17.63 1.90
CA ILE A 43 21.64 -17.70 0.77
C ILE A 43 21.49 -19.05 0.06
N THR A 44 21.40 -20.14 0.81
CA THR A 44 21.22 -21.48 0.24
C THR A 44 19.91 -21.59 -0.54
N THR A 45 18.82 -21.08 0.02
CA THR A 45 17.50 -21.05 -0.65
C THR A 45 17.54 -20.27 -1.95
N ILE A 46 18.17 -19.09 -1.98
CA ILE A 46 18.26 -18.25 -3.18
C ILE A 46 19.14 -18.88 -4.26
N LYS A 47 20.22 -19.58 -3.89
CA LYS A 47 21.06 -20.33 -4.84
C LYS A 47 20.30 -21.45 -5.54
N VAL A 48 19.25 -22.00 -4.91
CA VAL A 48 18.39 -23.04 -5.48
C VAL A 48 17.28 -22.45 -6.35
N ALA A 49 16.91 -21.19 -6.14
CA ALA A 49 16.00 -20.48 -7.04
C ALA A 49 16.64 -20.45 -8.43
N GLN A 50 16.02 -21.09 -9.42
CA GLN A 50 16.51 -21.13 -10.79
C GLN A 50 16.36 -19.76 -11.44
N LEU A 51 17.32 -18.88 -11.20
CA LEU A 51 17.36 -17.54 -11.76
C LEU A 51 17.73 -17.62 -13.25
N ASP A 52 16.91 -17.02 -14.11
CA ASP A 52 17.25 -16.91 -15.51
C ASP A 52 18.32 -15.83 -15.72
N HIS A 53 19.41 -16.20 -16.39
CA HIS A 53 20.52 -15.32 -16.74
C HIS A 53 20.47 -14.87 -18.21
N SER A 54 19.40 -15.22 -18.94
CA SER A 54 19.25 -15.00 -20.39
C SER A 54 19.29 -13.53 -20.82
N LYS A 55 18.96 -12.58 -19.94
CA LYS A 55 19.04 -11.13 -20.18
C LYS A 55 20.01 -10.47 -19.19
N GLN A 56 20.89 -9.60 -19.69
CA GLN A 56 21.86 -8.85 -18.91
C GLN A 56 21.13 -7.81 -18.04
N LYS A 57 20.73 -8.22 -16.83
CA LYS A 57 20.15 -7.37 -15.78
C LYS A 57 21.21 -7.09 -14.72
N ASP A 58 21.47 -5.81 -14.46
CA ASP A 58 22.54 -5.29 -13.61
C ASP A 58 22.04 -4.61 -12.32
N ALA A 59 20.72 -4.66 -12.06
CA ALA A 59 20.11 -4.04 -10.90
C ALA A 59 19.14 -4.97 -10.14
N LEU A 60 19.09 -4.83 -8.81
CA LEU A 60 18.23 -5.60 -7.91
C LEU A 60 17.62 -4.72 -6.81
N LEU A 61 16.29 -4.72 -6.71
CA LEU A 61 15.55 -4.18 -5.58
C LEU A 61 15.33 -5.28 -4.55
N ILE A 62 15.64 -4.99 -3.29
CA ILE A 62 15.47 -5.90 -2.16
C ILE A 62 14.60 -5.19 -1.12
N LEU A 63 13.41 -5.73 -0.87
CA LEU A 63 12.56 -5.33 0.26
C LEU A 63 12.70 -6.39 1.34
N ALA A 64 13.14 -6.00 2.53
CA ALA A 64 13.28 -6.91 3.66
C ALA A 64 12.35 -6.46 4.80
N SER A 65 11.66 -7.40 5.43
CA SER A 65 10.85 -7.09 6.61
C SER A 65 11.71 -6.47 7.71
N ARG A 66 11.10 -5.57 8.49
CA ARG A 66 11.76 -4.72 9.48
C ARG A 66 12.74 -5.48 10.37
N GLN A 67 12.42 -6.70 10.84
CA GLN A 67 13.31 -7.48 11.70
C GLN A 67 14.66 -7.85 11.05
N PHE A 68 14.75 -7.83 9.72
CA PHE A 68 15.96 -8.14 8.95
C PHE A 68 16.75 -6.88 8.54
N ALA A 69 16.35 -5.68 9.00
CA ALA A 69 16.98 -4.43 8.60
C ALA A 69 18.49 -4.37 8.90
N SER A 70 18.96 -5.02 9.97
CA SER A 70 20.40 -5.10 10.29
C SER A 70 21.17 -6.00 9.30
N TRP A 71 20.51 -6.95 8.63
CA TRP A 71 21.15 -7.83 7.65
C TRP A 71 21.50 -7.06 6.38
N LEU A 72 20.72 -6.04 6.02
CA LEU A 72 20.99 -5.20 4.84
C LEU A 72 22.29 -4.39 4.96
N GLN A 73 22.84 -4.24 6.16
CA GLN A 73 24.11 -3.54 6.42
C GLN A 73 25.32 -4.49 6.52
N ASP A 74 25.09 -5.81 6.55
CA ASP A 74 26.17 -6.79 6.58
C ASP A 74 26.69 -7.02 5.16
N GLU A 75 27.85 -6.43 4.87
CA GLU A 75 28.50 -6.52 3.55
C GLU A 75 28.75 -7.97 3.10
N ASN A 76 29.22 -8.84 4.00
CA ASN A 76 29.55 -10.22 3.66
C ASN A 76 28.29 -11.01 3.30
N PHE A 77 27.24 -10.80 4.09
CA PHE A 77 25.93 -11.40 3.82
C PHE A 77 25.36 -10.89 2.50
N MET A 78 25.31 -9.57 2.31
CA MET A 78 24.75 -8.98 1.10
C MET A 78 25.53 -9.38 -0.15
N GLY A 79 26.86 -9.39 -0.10
CA GLY A 79 27.70 -9.87 -1.20
C GLY A 79 27.39 -11.33 -1.57
N SER A 80 27.20 -12.19 -0.57
CA SER A 80 26.81 -13.60 -0.78
C SER A 80 25.37 -13.76 -1.27
N LEU A 81 24.46 -12.88 -0.84
CA LEU A 81 23.05 -12.87 -1.19
C LEU A 81 22.84 -12.51 -2.67
N ILE A 82 23.59 -11.52 -3.17
CA ILE A 82 23.43 -10.97 -4.52
C ILE A 82 24.22 -11.75 -5.57
N GLU A 83 25.22 -12.53 -5.14
CA GLU A 83 26.08 -13.33 -6.02
C GLU A 83 25.28 -14.10 -7.09
N PRO A 84 24.17 -14.79 -6.76
CA PRO A 84 23.39 -15.56 -7.73
C PRO A 84 22.65 -14.68 -8.76
N PHE A 85 22.46 -13.39 -8.49
CA PHE A 85 21.79 -12.46 -9.41
C PHE A 85 22.76 -11.78 -10.38
N SER A 86 24.03 -11.67 -10.01
CA SER A 86 25.05 -11.07 -10.87
C SER A 86 25.50 -12.04 -11.97
N ALA A 87 25.44 -11.62 -13.23
CA ALA A 87 26.04 -12.40 -14.33
C ALA A 87 27.58 -12.41 -14.20
N SER A 88 28.25 -13.42 -14.77
CA SER A 88 29.71 -13.58 -14.65
C SER A 88 30.54 -12.60 -15.49
N ASN A 89 29.96 -11.51 -15.98
CA ASN A 89 30.64 -10.62 -16.92
C ASN A 89 31.54 -9.62 -16.19
N GLN A 90 32.74 -9.43 -16.76
CA GLN A 90 33.77 -8.46 -16.36
C GLN A 90 33.38 -7.01 -16.68
N ASP A 91 32.09 -6.69 -16.63
CA ASP A 91 31.61 -5.37 -17.01
C ASP A 91 32.00 -4.35 -15.94
N THR A 92 32.55 -3.22 -16.38
CA THR A 92 33.16 -2.21 -15.48
C THR A 92 32.14 -1.40 -14.68
N SER A 93 30.84 -1.49 -15.01
CA SER A 93 29.76 -0.75 -14.35
C SER A 93 29.38 -1.30 -12.97
N GLY A 94 29.64 -2.59 -12.71
CA GLY A 94 29.26 -3.26 -11.47
C GLY A 94 27.79 -3.69 -11.41
N PHE A 95 27.40 -4.31 -10.30
CA PHE A 95 26.03 -4.71 -10.02
C PHE A 95 25.42 -3.79 -8.96
N HIS A 96 24.19 -3.34 -9.16
CA HIS A 96 23.57 -2.33 -8.32
C HIS A 96 22.42 -2.89 -7.50
N THR A 97 22.37 -2.54 -6.22
CA THR A 97 21.27 -2.91 -5.34
C THR A 97 20.64 -1.68 -4.72
N LEU A 98 19.32 -1.68 -4.63
CA LEU A 98 18.58 -0.82 -3.72
C LEU A 98 17.92 -1.71 -2.67
N ALA A 99 18.33 -1.57 -1.42
CA ALA A 99 17.86 -2.38 -0.31
C ALA A 99 17.05 -1.51 0.67
N ALA A 100 15.83 -1.93 0.97
CA ALA A 100 14.91 -1.19 1.82
C ALA A 100 14.31 -2.08 2.91
N ALA A 101 14.19 -1.54 4.13
CA ALA A 101 13.43 -2.18 5.20
C ALA A 101 11.96 -1.75 5.15
N VAL A 102 11.04 -2.71 5.11
CA VAL A 102 9.59 -2.51 5.03
C VAL A 102 8.89 -3.14 6.23
N ASP A 103 7.65 -2.76 6.53
CA ASP A 103 6.97 -3.25 7.75
C ASP A 103 6.61 -4.73 7.64
N GLY A 104 6.27 -5.19 6.43
CA GLY A 104 6.05 -6.58 6.11
C GLY A 104 6.03 -6.79 4.60
N LEU A 105 5.86 -8.05 4.17
CA LEU A 105 5.71 -8.39 2.77
C LEU A 105 4.23 -8.48 2.36
N GLN A 106 3.98 -8.48 1.05
CA GLN A 106 2.64 -8.73 0.52
C GLN A 106 2.14 -10.14 0.94
N PRO A 107 0.91 -10.29 1.47
CA PRO A 107 0.27 -11.57 1.73
C PRO A 107 0.04 -12.40 0.46
N LEU A 108 0.14 -13.72 0.62
CA LEU A 108 -0.13 -14.67 -0.46
C LEU A 108 -1.62 -14.85 -0.76
N GLN A 109 -2.47 -14.42 0.17
CA GLN A 109 -3.91 -14.49 0.07
C GLN A 109 -4.48 -13.12 0.38
N PRO A 110 -5.52 -12.65 -0.34
CA PRO A 110 -6.26 -11.49 0.08
C PRO A 110 -6.69 -11.68 1.53
N LEU A 111 -6.61 -10.62 2.33
CA LEU A 111 -7.02 -10.66 3.74
C LEU A 111 -6.15 -11.60 4.63
N GLY A 112 -5.06 -12.17 4.12
CA GLY A 112 -4.15 -13.02 4.89
C GLY A 112 -3.28 -12.25 5.89
N GLU A 113 -2.61 -13.00 6.76
CA GLU A 113 -1.55 -12.46 7.62
C GLU A 113 -0.40 -11.88 6.78
N ILE A 114 0.30 -10.91 7.36
CA ILE A 114 1.43 -10.23 6.72
C ILE A 114 2.67 -11.11 6.89
N PRO A 115 3.22 -11.70 5.81
CA PRO A 115 4.40 -12.53 5.92
C PRO A 115 5.66 -11.68 6.14
N HIS A 116 6.67 -12.31 6.73
CA HIS A 116 7.99 -11.74 6.90
C HIS A 116 9.02 -12.41 5.99
N GLY A 117 10.03 -11.66 5.54
CA GLY A 117 11.11 -12.20 4.73
C GLY A 117 11.74 -11.19 3.80
N PHE A 118 12.03 -11.64 2.58
CA PHE A 118 12.67 -10.84 1.53
C PHE A 118 11.88 -10.89 0.22
N SER A 119 11.75 -9.75 -0.46
CA SER A 119 11.17 -9.64 -1.79
C SER A 119 12.19 -9.05 -2.76
N PHE A 120 12.35 -9.71 -3.91
CA PHE A 120 13.38 -9.42 -4.89
C PHE A 120 12.77 -9.02 -6.23
N TYR A 121 13.28 -7.94 -6.82
CA TYR A 121 12.93 -7.52 -8.18
C TYR A 121 14.19 -7.18 -8.98
N ARG A 122 14.43 -7.89 -10.08
CA ARG A 122 15.62 -7.77 -10.92
C ARG A 122 15.30 -7.04 -12.22
N GLY A 123 16.09 -6.02 -12.57
CA GLY A 123 15.92 -5.21 -13.77
C GLY A 123 17.24 -4.60 -14.26
N ASN A 124 17.15 -3.63 -15.17
CA ASN A 124 18.31 -2.84 -15.62
C ASN A 124 18.36 -1.53 -14.85
N LEU A 125 19.55 -1.08 -14.45
CA LEU A 125 19.79 0.10 -13.61
C LEU A 125 19.01 1.32 -14.08
N ASP A 126 19.24 1.77 -15.32
CA ASP A 126 18.64 3.01 -15.83
C ASP A 126 17.12 2.94 -15.92
N SER A 127 16.57 1.74 -16.12
CA SER A 127 15.13 1.53 -16.24
C SER A 127 14.44 1.32 -14.90
N LEU A 128 15.10 0.67 -13.94
CA LEU A 128 14.53 0.28 -12.66
C LEU A 128 14.74 1.36 -11.61
N PHE A 129 15.92 1.99 -11.59
CA PHE A 129 16.34 3.00 -10.62
C PHE A 129 16.82 4.28 -11.33
N PRO A 130 15.90 5.05 -11.93
CA PRO A 130 16.28 6.31 -12.54
C PRO A 130 17.01 7.20 -11.52
N ASN A 131 18.15 7.75 -11.94
CA ASN A 131 18.96 8.68 -11.15
C ASN A 131 19.51 8.14 -9.82
N LEU A 132 19.62 6.82 -9.63
CA LEU A 132 20.06 6.19 -8.37
C LEU A 132 21.27 6.89 -7.71
N TRP A 133 22.30 7.18 -8.51
CA TRP A 133 23.56 7.78 -8.07
C TRP A 133 23.70 9.28 -8.35
N LYS A 134 22.67 9.97 -8.85
CA LYS A 134 22.76 11.42 -9.14
C LYS A 134 22.49 12.28 -7.90
N ASP A 135 21.67 11.79 -6.96
CA ASP A 135 21.33 12.52 -5.73
C ASP A 135 22.41 12.46 -4.64
N SER A 136 23.47 11.67 -4.83
CA SER A 136 24.55 11.55 -3.85
C SER A 136 25.33 12.87 -3.64
N GLN A 137 25.04 13.91 -4.41
CA GLN A 137 25.62 15.25 -4.29
C GLN A 137 24.70 16.32 -3.67
N SER A 138 23.39 16.08 -3.54
CA SER A 138 22.50 17.01 -2.84
C SER A 138 22.45 16.63 -1.35
N LYS A 139 22.66 17.61 -0.47
CA LYS A 139 22.49 17.40 0.97
C LYS A 139 21.06 16.86 1.19
N PRO A 140 20.88 15.80 1.99
CA PRO A 140 19.53 15.39 2.37
C PRO A 140 18.85 16.61 2.97
N SER A 141 17.65 16.95 2.49
CA SER A 141 16.73 17.79 3.25
C SER A 141 16.39 16.98 4.50
N SER A 142 17.24 17.09 5.52
CA SER A 142 17.05 16.39 6.78
C SER A 142 15.91 17.06 7.50
N ASN A 143 14.67 16.71 7.14
CA ASN A 143 13.61 16.75 8.13
C ASN A 143 13.75 15.46 8.93
N PRO A 144 14.36 15.47 10.12
CA PRO A 144 14.67 14.26 10.91
C PRO A 144 13.41 13.55 11.45
N LYS A 145 12.21 13.97 11.00
CA LYS A 145 10.93 13.40 11.39
C LYS A 145 10.38 12.40 10.38
N LEU A 146 10.75 12.49 9.09
CA LEU A 146 10.17 11.63 8.06
C LEU A 146 11.04 10.40 7.79
N GLN A 147 10.38 9.26 7.70
CA GLN A 147 10.99 8.02 7.25
C GLN A 147 11.41 8.12 5.78
N ALA A 148 12.32 7.26 5.36
CA ALA A 148 12.65 7.12 3.95
C ALA A 148 11.46 6.57 3.17
N SER A 149 11.39 6.81 1.86
CA SER A 149 10.29 6.32 1.01
C SER A 149 10.78 5.73 -0.31
N LEU A 150 9.94 4.86 -0.88
CA LEU A 150 10.06 4.40 -2.26
C LEU A 150 8.89 4.94 -3.09
N ASN A 151 9.19 5.49 -4.26
CA ASN A 151 8.20 6.03 -5.17
C ASN A 151 8.03 5.08 -6.36
N PHE A 152 7.01 4.24 -6.32
CA PHE A 152 6.72 3.29 -7.39
C PHE A 152 5.98 4.00 -8.52
N GLN A 153 6.59 4.03 -9.70
CA GLN A 153 5.97 4.56 -10.91
C GLN A 153 5.07 3.48 -11.52
N LEU A 154 3.77 3.74 -11.47
CA LEU A 154 2.71 2.84 -11.90
C LEU A 154 2.09 3.30 -13.22
N SER A 155 1.29 2.41 -13.82
CA SER A 155 0.55 2.73 -15.04
C SER A 155 -0.45 3.87 -14.77
N PRO A 156 -0.65 4.80 -15.72
CA PRO A 156 -1.62 5.89 -15.55
C PRO A 156 -3.03 5.37 -15.21
N LEU A 157 -3.68 5.96 -14.21
CA LEU A 157 -5.04 5.55 -13.79
C LEU A 157 -6.10 5.86 -14.84
N ASN A 158 -5.87 6.89 -15.65
CA ASN A 158 -6.72 7.29 -16.76
C ASN A 158 -5.86 7.76 -17.96
N ARG A 159 -6.50 7.95 -19.12
CA ARG A 159 -5.82 8.38 -20.37
C ARG A 159 -5.35 9.84 -20.36
N PHE A 160 -5.81 10.63 -19.40
CA PHE A 160 -5.50 12.05 -19.25
C PHE A 160 -4.34 12.31 -18.27
N SER A 161 -3.97 11.31 -17.47
CA SER A 161 -2.82 11.33 -16.57
C SER A 161 -1.55 10.95 -17.31
N SER A 162 -0.47 11.70 -17.08
CA SER A 162 0.86 11.39 -17.61
C SER A 162 1.56 10.30 -16.82
N SER A 163 1.28 10.22 -15.52
CA SER A 163 1.91 9.27 -14.61
C SER A 163 1.05 9.04 -13.36
N THR A 164 1.20 7.86 -12.76
CA THR A 164 0.71 7.54 -11.43
C THR A 164 1.91 7.15 -10.58
N THR A 165 2.07 7.74 -9.41
CA THR A 165 3.10 7.38 -8.45
C THR A 165 2.45 6.88 -7.17
N CYS A 166 2.89 5.73 -6.67
CA CYS A 166 2.57 5.23 -5.34
C CYS A 166 3.81 5.39 -4.46
N THR A 167 3.75 6.32 -3.52
CA THR A 167 4.81 6.55 -2.53
C THR A 167 4.53 5.74 -1.28
N MET A 168 5.50 4.91 -0.91
CA MET A 168 5.42 4.03 0.25
C MET A 168 6.51 4.42 1.26
N PRO A 169 6.14 4.96 2.43
CA PRO A 169 7.06 5.12 3.55
C PRO A 169 7.65 3.78 4.00
N LEU A 170 8.91 3.81 4.40
CA LEU A 170 9.65 2.64 4.86
C LEU A 170 9.54 2.46 6.37
N ALA A 171 9.87 1.26 6.83
CA ALA A 171 9.77 0.90 8.23
C ALA A 171 10.59 1.82 9.15
N ASN A 172 10.10 2.00 10.39
CA ASN A 172 10.96 2.51 11.45
C ASN A 172 11.96 1.44 11.85
N THR A 173 13.26 1.70 11.65
CA THR A 173 14.32 0.73 11.95
C THR A 173 15.18 1.09 13.17
N ILE A 174 14.76 2.09 13.96
CA ILE A 174 15.62 2.66 15.01
C ILE A 174 16.03 1.62 16.04
N PHE A 175 15.13 0.67 16.35
CA PHE A 175 15.39 -0.41 17.31
C PHE A 175 16.12 -1.61 16.71
N GLN A 176 16.17 -1.73 15.39
CA GLN A 176 16.83 -2.85 14.70
C GLN A 176 18.28 -2.53 14.36
N ASN A 177 18.59 -1.27 14.03
CA ASN A 177 19.93 -0.89 13.60
C ASN A 177 20.32 0.59 13.89
N GLY A 178 19.54 1.30 14.71
CA GLY A 178 19.84 2.67 15.10
C GLY A 178 19.48 3.76 14.07
N ARG A 179 18.90 3.41 12.93
CA ARG A 179 18.48 4.35 11.88
C ARG A 179 16.97 4.51 11.85
N GLN A 180 16.46 5.72 11.65
CA GLN A 180 15.01 5.95 11.52
C GLN A 180 14.39 5.11 10.41
N SER A 181 15.05 5.02 9.26
CA SER A 181 14.71 4.09 8.17
C SER A 181 15.98 3.51 7.56
N THR A 182 15.85 2.38 6.87
CA THR A 182 16.96 1.75 6.15
C THR A 182 16.64 1.73 4.66
N LEU A 183 17.30 2.61 3.89
CA LEU A 183 17.26 2.63 2.44
C LEU A 183 18.68 2.86 1.91
N LEU A 184 19.26 1.81 1.33
CA LEU A 184 20.67 1.76 0.93
C LEU A 184 20.80 1.46 -0.56
N ALA A 185 21.42 2.37 -1.29
CA ALA A 185 21.92 2.12 -2.64
C ALA A 185 23.36 1.62 -2.54
N THR A 186 23.65 0.47 -3.15
CA THR A 186 24.99 -0.12 -3.10
C THR A 186 25.44 -0.56 -4.49
N ARG A 187 26.66 -0.20 -4.88
CA ARG A 187 27.34 -0.71 -6.06
C ARG A 187 28.30 -1.81 -5.63
N TRP A 188 28.23 -2.93 -6.32
CA TRP A 188 29.02 -4.11 -6.06
C TRP A 188 29.94 -4.42 -7.24
N SER A 189 31.16 -4.84 -6.92
CA SER A 189 32.14 -5.28 -7.90
C SER A 189 32.47 -6.75 -7.67
N ARG A 190 32.77 -7.48 -8.73
CA ARG A 190 33.14 -8.90 -8.61
C ARG A 190 34.65 -9.02 -8.42
N SER A 191 35.06 -9.60 -7.30
CA SER A 191 36.44 -9.97 -7.00
C SER A 191 36.53 -11.50 -6.90
N GLY A 192 36.98 -12.14 -7.99
CA GLY A 192 36.96 -13.59 -8.13
C GLY A 192 35.53 -14.17 -8.06
N ASN A 193 35.29 -15.04 -7.07
CA ASN A 193 33.97 -15.63 -6.83
C ASN A 193 33.13 -14.85 -5.79
N THR A 194 33.61 -13.70 -5.34
CA THR A 194 32.95 -12.90 -4.30
C THR A 194 32.49 -11.56 -4.84
N MET A 195 31.36 -11.07 -4.32
CA MET A 195 30.90 -9.71 -4.57
C MET A 195 31.39 -8.83 -3.42
N VAL A 196 32.08 -7.75 -3.76
CA VAL A 196 32.66 -6.80 -2.80
C VAL A 196 32.00 -5.44 -2.99
N GLN A 197 31.68 -4.77 -1.89
CA GLN A 197 31.05 -3.47 -1.93
C GLN A 197 32.05 -2.42 -2.47
N ALA A 198 31.67 -1.74 -3.54
CA ALA A 198 32.48 -0.69 -4.16
C ALA A 198 32.03 0.72 -3.74
N GLU A 199 30.72 0.93 -3.56
CA GLU A 199 30.14 2.21 -3.16
C GLU A 199 28.83 1.96 -2.42
N VAL A 200 28.54 2.76 -1.40
CA VAL A 200 27.26 2.74 -0.67
C VAL A 200 26.79 4.17 -0.42
N ALA A 201 25.50 4.39 -0.60
CA ALA A 201 24.83 5.65 -0.31
C ALA A 201 23.52 5.38 0.44
N GLU A 202 23.31 6.10 1.53
CA GLU A 202 22.01 6.18 2.18
C GLU A 202 21.13 7.16 1.41
N LYS A 203 19.87 6.76 1.17
CA LYS A 203 18.92 7.53 0.39
C LYS A 203 17.72 7.87 1.26
N GLN A 204 17.16 9.07 1.07
CA GLN A 204 15.88 9.41 1.70
C GLN A 204 14.68 9.01 0.85
N THR A 205 14.83 9.07 -0.46
CA THR A 205 13.79 8.70 -1.42
C THR A 205 14.44 8.10 -2.66
N GLN A 206 13.72 7.21 -3.34
CA GLN A 206 14.14 6.69 -4.63
C GLN A 206 12.93 6.30 -5.48
N ASP A 207 12.93 6.75 -6.74
CA ASP A 207 11.97 6.31 -7.75
C ASP A 207 12.29 4.89 -8.22
N VAL A 208 11.25 4.07 -8.34
CA VAL A 208 11.31 2.68 -8.80
C VAL A 208 10.33 2.48 -9.94
N CYS A 209 10.82 1.94 -11.05
CA CYS A 209 10.05 1.80 -12.29
C CYS A 209 9.94 0.33 -12.72
N PHE A 210 8.70 -0.14 -12.97
CA PHE A 210 8.44 -1.51 -13.45
C PHE A 210 8.05 -1.60 -14.93
N HIS A 211 8.06 -0.46 -15.64
CA HIS A 211 7.48 -0.28 -16.98
C HIS A 211 7.87 -1.37 -17.99
N ASN A 212 9.13 -1.84 -17.99
CA ASN A 212 9.57 -2.83 -18.98
C ASN A 212 8.93 -4.22 -18.80
N ASP A 213 8.62 -4.63 -17.57
CA ASP A 213 8.04 -5.96 -17.29
C ASP A 213 6.50 -5.90 -17.15
N LEU A 214 5.92 -4.71 -16.95
CA LEU A 214 4.49 -4.51 -16.63
C LEU A 214 3.77 -3.50 -17.54
N ALA A 215 4.36 -3.14 -18.69
CA ALA A 215 3.83 -2.09 -19.60
C ALA A 215 2.35 -2.23 -19.98
N SER A 216 1.84 -3.46 -20.07
CA SER A 216 0.45 -3.74 -20.46
C SER A 216 -0.50 -3.96 -19.28
N ALA A 217 0.02 -3.97 -18.04
CA ALA A 217 -0.79 -4.23 -16.86
C ALA A 217 -1.48 -2.94 -16.39
N GLU A 218 -2.78 -3.04 -16.11
CA GLU A 218 -3.53 -1.95 -15.49
C GLU A 218 -3.25 -1.90 -13.99
N THR A 219 -3.09 -0.69 -13.46
CA THR A 219 -2.96 -0.49 -12.02
C THR A 219 -4.30 -0.75 -11.34
N ALA A 220 -4.31 -1.68 -10.41
CA ALA A 220 -5.41 -1.93 -9.49
C ALA A 220 -5.21 -1.13 -8.20
N ILE A 221 -6.31 -0.60 -7.68
CA ILE A 221 -6.39 0.01 -6.35
C ILE A 221 -7.60 -0.62 -5.69
N GLU A 222 -7.35 -1.40 -4.63
CA GLU A 222 -8.36 -2.12 -3.88
C GLU A 222 -8.41 -1.59 -2.45
N ALA A 223 -9.57 -1.09 -2.01
CA ALA A 223 -9.77 -0.62 -0.63
C ALA A 223 -11.09 -1.21 -0.09
N PRO A 224 -11.06 -2.10 0.93
CA PRO A 224 -12.26 -2.74 1.47
C PRO A 224 -13.01 -1.79 2.41
N LEU A 225 -13.75 -0.87 1.81
CA LEU A 225 -14.55 0.16 2.51
C LEU A 225 -16.05 -0.13 2.42
N VAL A 226 -16.75 0.29 3.48
CA VAL A 226 -18.20 0.22 3.58
C VAL A 226 -18.78 1.60 3.86
N PRO A 227 -19.73 2.09 3.06
CA PRO A 227 -20.36 3.39 3.28
C PRO A 227 -21.29 3.35 4.50
N ILE A 228 -21.25 4.40 5.30
CA ILE A 228 -22.12 4.56 6.47
C ILE A 228 -23.06 5.76 6.35
N THR A 229 -22.90 6.58 5.31
CA THR A 229 -23.81 7.68 4.98
C THR A 229 -24.12 7.70 3.49
N ALA A 230 -25.13 8.48 3.09
CA ALA A 230 -25.33 8.86 1.69
C ALA A 230 -24.29 9.93 1.28
N PRO A 231 -24.00 10.11 -0.03
CA PRO A 231 -23.21 11.23 -0.50
C PRO A 231 -23.96 12.55 -0.28
N ARG A 232 -23.33 13.52 0.38
CA ARG A 232 -23.89 14.84 0.71
C ARG A 232 -23.08 15.96 0.05
N LYS A 233 -23.77 17.00 -0.40
CA LYS A 233 -23.12 18.19 -0.95
C LYS A 233 -22.51 19.02 0.18
N ILE A 234 -21.26 19.43 0.03
CA ILE A 234 -20.58 20.35 0.93
C ILE A 234 -21.07 21.78 0.63
N LEU A 235 -21.67 22.41 1.63
CA LEU A 235 -22.19 23.78 1.54
C LEU A 235 -21.17 24.81 2.03
N SER A 236 -20.41 24.48 3.08
CA SER A 236 -19.33 25.33 3.57
C SER A 236 -18.22 24.52 4.25
N GLY A 237 -16.99 25.00 4.07
CA GLY A 237 -15.77 24.44 4.63
C GLY A 237 -14.62 25.43 4.55
N LEU A 238 -13.48 25.06 5.14
CA LEU A 238 -12.25 25.84 5.10
C LEU A 238 -11.04 24.91 5.22
N GLY A 239 -10.14 24.97 4.24
CA GLY A 239 -8.99 24.06 4.18
C GLY A 239 -9.43 22.60 4.17
N ASN A 240 -9.05 21.88 5.22
CA ASN A 240 -9.40 20.48 5.49
C ASN A 240 -10.63 20.31 6.41
N ILE A 241 -11.34 21.39 6.76
CA ILE A 241 -12.46 21.36 7.69
C ILE A 241 -13.80 21.46 6.94
N ILE A 242 -14.67 20.48 7.13
CA ILE A 242 -16.07 20.52 6.68
C ILE A 242 -16.94 21.12 7.79
N ARG A 243 -17.73 22.13 7.45
CA ARG A 243 -18.61 22.82 8.41
C ARG A 243 -20.07 22.48 8.21
N GLN A 244 -20.55 22.58 6.97
CA GLN A 244 -21.95 22.28 6.65
C GLN A 244 -22.06 21.44 5.40
N ILE A 245 -23.01 20.52 5.46
CA ILE A 245 -23.44 19.67 4.36
C ILE A 245 -24.95 19.85 4.14
N GLU A 246 -25.41 19.50 2.95
CA GLU A 246 -26.83 19.52 2.60
C GLU A 246 -27.49 18.19 2.95
N VAL A 247 -28.46 18.22 3.87
CA VAL A 247 -29.27 17.05 4.24
C VAL A 247 -30.72 17.46 4.11
N ASN A 248 -31.49 16.77 3.26
CA ASN A 248 -32.89 17.07 2.98
C ASN A 248 -33.11 18.54 2.59
N ASP A 249 -32.28 19.06 1.68
CA ASP A 249 -32.28 20.45 1.20
C ASP A 249 -32.06 21.51 2.29
N GLN A 250 -31.54 21.11 3.46
CA GLN A 250 -31.26 22.01 4.57
C GLN A 250 -29.77 21.99 4.97
N PRO A 251 -29.18 23.16 5.29
CA PRO A 251 -27.83 23.23 5.84
C PRO A 251 -27.74 22.55 7.20
N THR A 252 -26.93 21.51 7.30
CA THR A 252 -26.75 20.69 8.50
C THR A 252 -25.28 20.69 8.92
N PRO A 253 -24.94 20.76 10.22
CA PRO A 253 -23.56 20.59 10.69
C PRO A 253 -22.96 19.28 10.17
N ALA A 254 -21.73 19.33 9.67
CA ALA A 254 -21.11 18.22 8.97
C ALA A 254 -21.00 16.94 9.81
N SER A 255 -20.75 17.06 11.12
CA SER A 255 -20.60 15.91 12.00
C SER A 255 -21.93 15.24 12.39
N LYS A 256 -23.07 15.93 12.29
CA LYS A 256 -24.33 15.48 12.91
C LYS A 256 -24.83 14.14 12.34
N GLU A 257 -24.83 14.01 11.02
CA GLU A 257 -25.22 12.75 10.35
C GLU A 257 -24.21 11.64 10.65
N LEU A 258 -22.91 11.97 10.60
CA LEU A 258 -21.83 11.01 10.85
C LEU A 258 -21.84 10.46 12.28
N GLU A 259 -22.01 11.33 13.29
CA GLU A 259 -22.12 10.92 14.71
C GLU A 259 -23.25 9.91 14.90
N THR A 260 -24.40 10.15 14.26
CA THR A 260 -25.54 9.24 14.31
C THR A 260 -25.22 7.90 13.62
N ALA A 261 -24.66 7.95 12.41
CA ALA A 261 -24.33 6.75 11.64
C ALA A 261 -23.29 5.87 12.34
N VAL A 262 -22.25 6.49 12.91
CA VAL A 262 -21.21 5.79 13.67
C VAL A 262 -21.80 5.15 14.92
N GLN A 263 -22.62 5.86 15.69
CA GLN A 263 -23.27 5.29 16.89
C GLN A 263 -24.14 4.07 16.53
N THR A 264 -24.99 4.20 15.51
CA THR A 264 -25.84 3.08 15.04
C THR A 264 -24.99 1.88 14.61
N LEU A 265 -23.91 2.10 13.87
CA LEU A 265 -22.98 1.06 13.47
C LEU A 265 -22.33 0.36 14.66
N PHE A 266 -21.87 1.13 15.65
CA PHE A 266 -21.26 0.61 16.87
C PHE A 266 -22.23 -0.27 17.65
N ASP A 267 -23.44 0.23 17.91
CA ASP A 267 -24.46 -0.51 18.65
C ASP A 267 -24.83 -1.81 17.94
N ARG A 268 -24.96 -1.78 16.61
CA ARG A 268 -25.25 -2.97 15.79
C ARG A 268 -24.15 -4.02 15.91
N ARG A 269 -22.88 -3.64 15.66
CA ARG A 269 -21.73 -4.54 15.71
C ARG A 269 -21.49 -5.11 17.12
N LEU A 270 -21.72 -4.32 18.18
CA LEU A 270 -21.67 -4.81 19.56
C LEU A 270 -22.74 -5.87 19.83
N ASN A 271 -23.97 -5.64 19.36
CA ASN A 271 -25.07 -6.61 19.50
C ASN A 271 -24.82 -7.90 18.70
N GLU A 272 -24.07 -7.83 17.60
CA GLU A 272 -23.58 -8.98 16.83
C GLU A 272 -22.41 -9.71 17.50
N GLY A 273 -21.84 -9.16 18.58
CA GLY A 273 -20.73 -9.76 19.34
C GLY A 273 -19.34 -9.43 18.79
N HIS A 274 -19.19 -8.36 18.00
CA HIS A 274 -17.90 -7.93 17.48
C HIS A 274 -17.18 -6.99 18.44
N GLU A 275 -15.87 -7.19 18.55
CA GLU A 275 -14.99 -6.35 19.33
C GLU A 275 -14.43 -5.21 18.48
N PHE A 276 -14.15 -4.10 19.15
CA PHE A 276 -13.50 -2.94 18.53
C PHE A 276 -12.07 -2.85 19.04
N PRO A 277 -11.09 -2.60 18.16
CA PRO A 277 -9.73 -2.35 18.60
C PRO A 277 -9.69 -1.15 19.55
N PRO A 278 -8.73 -1.11 20.49
CA PRO A 278 -8.58 0.00 21.40
C PRO A 278 -8.30 1.30 20.62
N GLY A 279 -9.18 2.29 20.77
CA GLY A 279 -9.05 3.60 20.11
C GLY A 279 -10.31 4.02 19.34
N PRO A 280 -10.26 5.16 18.64
CA PRO A 280 -11.36 5.59 17.78
C PRO A 280 -11.46 4.68 16.55
N VAL A 281 -12.69 4.37 16.13
CA VAL A 281 -12.92 3.69 14.84
C VAL A 281 -12.43 4.58 13.71
N GLY A 282 -11.66 4.00 12.80
CA GLY A 282 -11.25 4.64 11.56
C GLY A 282 -12.46 4.98 10.71
N VAL A 283 -12.61 6.27 10.39
CA VAL A 283 -13.61 6.77 9.44
C VAL A 283 -12.87 7.49 8.33
N TRP A 284 -13.25 7.22 7.09
CA TRP A 284 -12.69 7.84 5.90
C TRP A 284 -13.76 8.61 5.14
N ALA A 285 -13.42 9.82 4.70
CA ALA A 285 -14.22 10.62 3.79
C ALA A 285 -13.72 10.44 2.36
N VAL A 286 -14.63 10.11 1.46
CA VAL A 286 -14.42 10.19 0.02
C VAL A 286 -15.00 11.52 -0.44
N VAL A 287 -14.15 12.41 -0.96
CA VAL A 287 -14.52 13.76 -1.39
C VAL A 287 -14.43 13.87 -2.91
N VAL A 288 -15.58 14.08 -3.55
CA VAL A 288 -15.71 14.23 -5.00
C VAL A 288 -15.76 15.73 -5.34
N PRO A 289 -14.69 16.30 -5.93
CA PRO A 289 -14.67 17.71 -6.29
C PRO A 289 -15.60 18.02 -7.48
N PRO A 290 -15.97 19.29 -7.70
CA PRO A 290 -16.63 19.71 -8.93
C PRO A 290 -15.79 19.34 -10.16
N SER A 291 -16.35 18.50 -11.03
CA SER A 291 -15.70 18.04 -12.25
C SER A 291 -16.75 17.63 -13.28
N ALA A 292 -16.33 17.42 -14.53
CA ALA A 292 -17.21 16.89 -15.57
C ALA A 292 -17.77 15.49 -15.25
N LYS A 293 -17.11 14.75 -14.34
CA LYS A 293 -17.48 13.39 -13.91
C LYS A 293 -18.19 13.35 -12.57
N GLN A 294 -18.35 14.49 -11.88
CA GLN A 294 -18.92 14.55 -10.53
C GLN A 294 -20.29 13.86 -10.43
N SER A 295 -21.18 14.03 -11.41
CA SER A 295 -22.49 13.36 -11.38
C SER A 295 -22.41 11.84 -11.48
N GLU A 296 -21.48 11.32 -12.29
CA GLU A 296 -21.25 9.87 -12.44
C GLU A 296 -20.66 9.30 -11.13
N ASP A 297 -19.68 10.00 -10.55
CA ASP A 297 -19.04 9.60 -9.30
C ASP A 297 -20.02 9.62 -8.12
N VAL A 298 -20.86 10.67 -8.02
CA VAL A 298 -21.89 10.78 -6.97
C VAL A 298 -22.97 9.69 -7.11
N GLU A 299 -23.33 9.31 -8.34
CA GLU A 299 -24.26 8.19 -8.55
C GLU A 299 -23.63 6.86 -8.16
N LEU A 300 -22.36 6.62 -8.53
CA LEU A 300 -21.62 5.43 -8.08
C LEU A 300 -21.55 5.35 -6.54
N LEU A 301 -21.27 6.46 -5.87
CA LEU A 301 -21.27 6.57 -4.40
C LEU A 301 -22.66 6.27 -3.78
N ARG A 302 -23.73 6.71 -4.45
CA ARG A 302 -25.10 6.41 -4.02
C ARG A 302 -25.46 4.94 -4.22
N GLU A 303 -25.10 4.35 -5.37
CA GLU A 303 -25.24 2.93 -5.63
C GLU A 303 -24.45 2.09 -4.61
N TRP A 304 -23.24 2.54 -4.25
CA TRP A 304 -22.42 1.92 -3.21
C TRP A 304 -23.19 1.90 -1.88
N ALA A 305 -23.76 3.03 -1.47
CA ALA A 305 -24.54 3.17 -0.23
C ALA A 305 -25.77 2.24 -0.19
N ASN A 306 -26.51 2.17 -1.31
CA ASN A 306 -27.80 1.47 -1.38
C ASN A 306 -27.70 -0.06 -1.36
N ARG A 307 -26.48 -0.62 -1.44
CA ARG A 307 -26.24 -2.06 -1.40
C ARG A 307 -26.32 -2.65 0.02
N LEU A 308 -26.18 -1.83 1.06
CA LEU A 308 -26.44 -2.23 2.44
C LEU A 308 -27.72 -1.57 2.96
N ASN A 309 -28.31 -2.17 3.99
CA ASN A 309 -29.42 -1.60 4.72
C ASN A 309 -29.21 -1.78 6.23
N GLU A 310 -30.13 -1.25 7.03
CA GLU A 310 -30.04 -1.25 8.50
C GLU A 310 -29.97 -2.67 9.10
N ASN A 311 -30.42 -3.69 8.38
CA ASN A 311 -30.38 -5.10 8.82
C ASN A 311 -29.13 -5.85 8.33
N SER A 312 -28.22 -5.21 7.60
CA SER A 312 -26.99 -5.84 7.12
C SER A 312 -26.05 -6.16 8.28
N THR A 313 -25.53 -7.39 8.29
CA THR A 313 -24.59 -7.90 9.28
C THR A 313 -23.14 -7.51 8.95
N ALA A 314 -22.20 -7.71 9.88
CA ALA A 314 -20.78 -7.57 9.58
C ALA A 314 -20.26 -8.53 8.49
N GLU A 315 -20.88 -9.69 8.30
CA GLU A 315 -20.55 -10.60 7.18
C GLU A 315 -21.00 -10.00 5.84
N ASP A 316 -22.20 -9.41 5.79
CA ASP A 316 -22.68 -8.68 4.61
C ASP A 316 -21.78 -7.49 4.28
N GLU A 317 -21.28 -6.78 5.29
CA GLU A 317 -20.30 -5.71 5.14
C GLU A 317 -19.02 -6.18 4.46
N TRP A 318 -18.47 -7.33 4.88
CA TRP A 318 -17.28 -7.90 4.26
C TRP A 318 -17.52 -8.34 2.83
N LYS A 319 -18.64 -9.02 2.57
CA LYS A 319 -19.01 -9.41 1.21
C LYS A 319 -19.11 -8.19 0.29
N HIS A 320 -19.78 -7.14 0.77
CA HIS A 320 -19.89 -5.89 0.04
C HIS A 320 -18.52 -5.25 -0.19
N ALA A 321 -17.70 -5.10 0.86
CA ALA A 321 -16.37 -4.51 0.76
C ALA A 321 -15.50 -5.23 -0.27
N LEU A 322 -15.57 -6.57 -0.34
CA LEU A 322 -14.86 -7.37 -1.33
C LEU A 322 -15.42 -7.19 -2.75
N ASP A 323 -16.74 -7.08 -2.91
CA ASP A 323 -17.39 -6.86 -4.21
C ASP A 323 -17.10 -5.46 -4.78
N THR A 324 -16.83 -4.47 -3.91
CA THR A 324 -16.66 -3.06 -4.29
C THR A 324 -15.26 -2.49 -4.12
N LYS A 325 -14.31 -3.28 -3.62
CA LYS A 325 -12.91 -2.86 -3.34
C LYS A 325 -12.24 -2.11 -4.49
N GLY A 326 -12.53 -2.48 -5.74
CA GLY A 326 -11.94 -1.87 -6.93
C GLY A 326 -12.53 -0.53 -7.35
N PHE A 327 -13.65 -0.09 -6.77
CA PHE A 327 -14.32 1.17 -7.14
C PHE A 327 -13.43 2.39 -6.88
N MET A 328 -12.57 2.30 -5.88
CA MET A 328 -11.65 3.37 -5.51
C MET A 328 -10.73 3.79 -6.67
N ARG A 329 -10.28 2.82 -7.48
CA ARG A 329 -9.46 3.09 -8.67
C ARG A 329 -10.15 4.07 -9.62
N GLY A 330 -11.43 3.87 -9.89
CA GLY A 330 -12.22 4.73 -10.78
C GLY A 330 -12.38 6.14 -10.22
N LEU A 331 -12.77 6.25 -8.95
CA LEU A 331 -12.95 7.52 -8.25
C LEU A 331 -11.67 8.36 -8.22
N LEU A 332 -10.54 7.75 -7.82
CA LEU A 332 -9.23 8.42 -7.80
C LEU A 332 -8.81 8.89 -9.21
N SER A 333 -9.16 8.10 -10.24
CA SER A 333 -8.88 8.46 -11.63
C SER A 333 -9.68 9.68 -12.11
N HIS A 334 -10.77 10.05 -11.44
CA HIS A 334 -11.55 11.26 -11.72
C HIS A 334 -11.19 12.44 -10.81
N GLY A 335 -10.19 12.27 -9.95
CA GLY A 335 -9.71 13.28 -9.00
C GLY A 335 -10.49 13.35 -7.69
N THR A 336 -11.27 12.32 -7.38
CA THR A 336 -11.79 12.11 -6.04
C THR A 336 -10.64 11.91 -5.07
N GLY A 337 -10.75 12.48 -3.86
CA GLY A 337 -9.77 12.27 -2.79
C GLY A 337 -10.30 11.43 -1.65
N VAL A 338 -9.41 10.71 -0.96
CA VAL A 338 -9.72 9.94 0.25
C VAL A 338 -8.97 10.55 1.43
N TYR A 339 -9.68 10.74 2.54
CA TYR A 339 -9.16 11.41 3.73
C TYR A 339 -9.62 10.71 5.00
N ARG A 340 -8.71 10.45 5.94
CA ARG A 340 -9.11 9.99 7.28
C ARG A 340 -9.75 11.14 8.06
N ILE A 341 -10.79 10.85 8.84
CA ILE A 341 -11.36 11.81 9.79
C ILE A 341 -10.48 11.83 11.04
N LEU A 342 -9.88 12.97 11.36
CA LEU A 342 -9.03 13.14 12.54
C LEU A 342 -9.84 13.51 13.78
N SER A 343 -10.89 14.31 13.59
CA SER A 343 -11.76 14.74 14.67
C SER A 343 -13.13 15.15 14.14
N GLY A 344 -14.15 14.93 14.95
CA GLY A 344 -15.50 15.37 14.67
C GLY A 344 -16.29 15.62 15.96
N GLY A 345 -17.23 16.55 15.89
CA GLY A 345 -18.10 16.87 17.02
C GLY A 345 -17.52 17.90 17.99
N GLY A 346 -18.38 18.42 18.87
CA GLY A 346 -18.02 19.41 19.89
C GLY A 346 -18.00 20.87 19.40
N GLY A 347 -18.78 21.72 20.05
CA GLY A 347 -18.82 23.16 19.82
C GLY A 347 -20.18 23.77 20.14
N TRP A 348 -20.22 25.08 20.41
CA TRP A 348 -21.44 25.86 20.59
C TRP A 348 -21.58 26.90 19.47
N GLY A 349 -22.79 27.15 19.00
CA GLY A 349 -23.05 28.15 17.95
C GLY A 349 -22.33 27.84 16.64
N LYS A 350 -21.57 28.81 16.10
CA LYS A 350 -20.96 28.73 14.76
C LYS A 350 -19.88 27.64 14.58
N LYS A 351 -19.34 27.09 15.67
CA LYS A 351 -18.30 26.03 15.67
C LYS A 351 -18.86 24.64 15.98
N GLN A 352 -20.17 24.50 16.11
CA GLN A 352 -20.80 23.22 16.39
C GLN A 352 -20.72 22.30 15.16
N GLY A 353 -20.25 21.06 15.39
CA GLY A 353 -20.32 19.97 14.44
C GLY A 353 -19.40 20.07 13.23
N LEU A 354 -18.17 20.58 13.43
CA LEU A 354 -17.11 20.57 12.44
C LEU A 354 -16.52 19.16 12.28
N LEU A 355 -16.03 18.85 11.09
CA LEU A 355 -15.23 17.65 10.81
C LEU A 355 -13.88 18.08 10.25
N SER A 356 -12.80 17.55 10.81
CA SER A 356 -11.44 17.75 10.31
C SER A 356 -10.98 16.53 9.53
N LEU A 357 -10.62 16.72 8.28
CA LEU A 357 -9.98 15.73 7.43
C LEU A 357 -8.47 15.72 7.67
N ASP A 358 -7.81 14.57 7.50
CA ASP A 358 -6.35 14.48 7.51
C ASP A 358 -5.79 15.32 6.35
N PRO A 359 -4.99 16.37 6.62
CA PRO A 359 -4.39 17.17 5.56
C PRO A 359 -3.28 16.44 4.80
N GLU A 360 -2.74 15.35 5.36
CA GLU A 360 -1.58 14.65 4.81
C GLU A 360 -1.98 13.82 3.57
N THR A 361 -1.87 14.43 2.37
CA THR A 361 -2.15 13.76 1.09
C THR A 361 -0.89 13.44 0.29
N LYS A 362 0.26 13.96 0.72
CA LYS A 362 1.58 13.72 0.12
C LYS A 362 2.59 13.32 1.18
N TYR A 363 3.55 12.52 0.75
CA TYR A 363 4.72 12.21 1.56
C TYR A 363 5.93 13.01 1.08
N SER A 364 6.20 14.16 1.70
CA SER A 364 7.35 15.00 1.35
C SER A 364 7.89 15.74 2.58
N PRO A 365 9.23 15.93 2.70
CA PRO A 365 9.81 16.77 3.75
C PRO A 365 9.39 18.24 3.69
N SER A 366 8.87 18.72 2.56
CA SER A 366 8.32 20.08 2.39
C SER A 366 6.81 20.18 2.65
N SER A 367 6.11 19.06 2.94
CA SER A 367 4.65 19.07 3.04
C SER A 367 4.15 19.98 4.16
N GLU A 368 4.78 20.00 5.34
CA GLU A 368 4.31 20.83 6.47
C GLU A 368 4.27 22.34 6.12
N GLU A 369 5.27 22.86 5.42
CA GLU A 369 5.32 24.26 4.99
C GLU A 369 4.33 24.53 3.84
N GLU A 370 4.25 23.62 2.87
CA GLU A 370 3.29 23.70 1.75
C GLU A 370 1.83 23.62 2.24
N ASP A 371 1.55 22.80 3.24
CA ASP A 371 0.24 22.62 3.87
C ASP A 371 -0.16 23.87 4.64
N LEU A 372 0.78 24.49 5.37
CA LEU A 372 0.54 25.76 6.05
C LEU A 372 0.26 26.88 5.04
N ASP A 373 1.03 26.96 3.96
CA ASP A 373 0.82 27.93 2.89
C ASP A 373 -0.53 27.73 2.19
N SER A 374 -0.88 26.47 1.89
CA SER A 374 -2.18 26.09 1.33
C SER A 374 -3.32 26.51 2.26
N PHE A 375 -3.17 26.26 3.56
CA PHE A 375 -4.14 26.68 4.57
C PHE A 375 -4.30 28.20 4.62
N ILE A 376 -3.21 28.97 4.61
CA ILE A 376 -3.24 30.45 4.58
C ILE A 376 -3.91 30.97 3.30
N ARG A 377 -3.65 30.34 2.15
CA ARG A 377 -4.31 30.68 0.88
C ARG A 377 -5.82 30.43 0.95
N SER A 378 -6.26 29.36 1.63
CA SER A 378 -7.69 29.06 1.80
C SER A 378 -8.45 30.12 2.61
N PHE A 379 -7.79 30.82 3.55
CA PHE A 379 -8.35 31.98 4.24
C PHE A 379 -8.40 33.22 3.35
N SER A 380 -7.36 33.43 2.54
CA SER A 380 -7.24 34.61 1.68
C SER A 380 -8.28 34.59 0.55
N SER A 381 -8.55 33.42 -0.03
CA SER A 381 -9.57 33.25 -1.06
C SER A 381 -11.00 33.51 -0.57
N GLN A 382 -11.27 33.33 0.73
CA GLN A 382 -12.56 33.63 1.34
C GLN A 382 -12.90 35.13 1.34
N HIS A 383 -11.91 36.01 1.36
CA HIS A 383 -12.11 37.46 1.36
C HIS A 383 -12.15 38.08 -0.05
N ASP A 384 -11.53 37.42 -1.04
CA ASP A 384 -11.39 37.96 -2.40
C ASP A 384 -12.46 37.49 -3.39
N GLY A 385 -13.44 36.67 -2.95
CA GLY A 385 -14.51 36.15 -3.82
C GLY A 385 -14.03 35.20 -4.92
N LYS A 386 -12.80 34.70 -4.83
CA LYS A 386 -12.25 33.66 -5.71
C LYS A 386 -12.73 32.28 -5.25
N ALA A 387 -12.79 31.31 -6.17
CA ALA A 387 -13.14 29.93 -5.83
C ALA A 387 -12.25 29.44 -4.68
N GLN A 388 -12.84 28.85 -3.63
CA GLN A 388 -12.09 28.29 -2.52
C GLN A 388 -11.24 27.13 -3.06
N GLU A 389 -9.95 27.39 -3.23
CA GLU A 389 -8.95 26.34 -3.45
C GLU A 389 -8.72 25.63 -2.11
N GLY A 390 -8.99 24.32 -2.07
CA GLY A 390 -8.83 23.50 -0.88
C GLY A 390 -9.52 22.15 -1.02
N VAL A 391 -9.14 21.20 -0.15
CA VAL A 391 -9.70 19.85 -0.08
C VAL A 391 -11.23 19.87 0.04
N VAL A 392 -11.77 20.82 0.80
CA VAL A 392 -13.19 20.94 1.14
C VAL A 392 -13.83 22.16 0.46
N ALA A 393 -13.73 22.24 -0.87
CA ALA A 393 -14.38 23.31 -1.63
C ALA A 393 -15.93 23.16 -1.61
N PRO A 394 -16.71 24.24 -1.42
CA PRO A 394 -18.16 24.20 -1.58
C PRO A 394 -18.56 23.73 -2.98
N GLY A 395 -19.61 22.90 -3.04
CA GLY A 395 -20.03 22.25 -4.27
C GLY A 395 -19.39 20.87 -4.52
N SER A 396 -18.34 20.52 -3.77
CA SER A 396 -17.89 19.12 -3.66
C SER A 396 -18.95 18.26 -2.97
N TYR A 397 -18.87 16.94 -3.15
CA TYR A 397 -19.65 15.96 -2.39
C TYR A 397 -18.75 15.18 -1.44
N VAL A 398 -19.30 14.75 -0.30
CA VAL A 398 -18.62 13.89 0.66
C VAL A 398 -19.49 12.70 1.04
N GLN A 399 -18.88 11.53 1.19
CA GLN A 399 -19.48 10.36 1.79
C GLN A 399 -18.51 9.71 2.77
N TYR A 400 -19.03 9.18 3.87
CA TYR A 400 -18.21 8.57 4.91
C TYR A 400 -18.25 7.05 4.87
N PHE A 401 -17.09 6.46 5.12
CA PHE A 401 -16.85 5.03 5.05
C PHE A 401 -16.10 4.54 6.28
N VAL A 402 -16.21 3.24 6.54
CA VAL A 402 -15.48 2.51 7.57
C VAL A 402 -14.92 1.23 6.97
N SER A 403 -13.95 0.61 7.65
CA SER A 403 -13.59 -0.77 7.38
C SER A 403 -14.60 -1.72 8.07
N PRO A 404 -14.91 -2.87 7.46
CA PRO A 404 -15.58 -3.96 8.16
C PRO A 404 -14.79 -4.40 9.41
N PRO A 405 -15.44 -5.00 10.43
CA PRO A 405 -14.74 -5.42 11.65
C PRO A 405 -13.88 -6.65 11.38
N ALA A 406 -12.64 -6.65 11.87
CA ALA A 406 -11.67 -7.74 11.66
C ALA A 406 -12.18 -9.11 12.17
N THR A 407 -13.02 -9.12 13.21
CA THR A 407 -13.63 -10.34 13.76
C THR A 407 -14.59 -11.05 12.81
N ALA A 408 -15.12 -10.35 11.80
CA ALA A 408 -16.00 -10.92 10.79
C ALA A 408 -15.27 -11.21 9.46
N LYS A 409 -13.94 -11.07 9.44
CA LYS A 409 -13.13 -11.22 8.23
C LYS A 409 -13.28 -12.63 7.66
N PRO A 410 -13.67 -12.77 6.38
CA PRO A 410 -13.97 -14.08 5.81
C PRO A 410 -12.70 -14.92 5.68
N ALA A 411 -12.79 -16.19 6.02
CA ALA A 411 -11.75 -17.17 5.70
C ALA A 411 -11.78 -17.47 4.19
N LEU A 412 -10.95 -16.78 3.41
CA LEU A 412 -10.88 -17.00 1.97
C LEU A 412 -10.14 -18.32 1.67
N SER A 413 -10.71 -19.12 0.76
CA SER A 413 -10.09 -20.38 0.36
C SER A 413 -8.88 -20.15 -0.56
N PRO A 414 -7.75 -20.86 -0.38
CA PRO A 414 -6.53 -20.67 -1.18
C PRO A 414 -6.71 -20.90 -2.68
N THR A 415 -7.75 -21.65 -3.08
CA THR A 415 -8.00 -22.09 -4.46
C THR A 415 -8.78 -21.10 -5.30
N GLN A 416 -9.25 -19.98 -4.74
CA GLN A 416 -10.12 -19.01 -5.43
C GLN A 416 -9.47 -17.66 -5.73
N CYS A 417 -8.20 -17.44 -5.36
CA CYS A 417 -7.57 -16.11 -5.47
C CYS A 417 -6.25 -16.14 -6.24
N SER A 418 -6.15 -15.28 -7.26
CA SER A 418 -4.88 -14.92 -7.91
C SER A 418 -4.19 -13.87 -7.03
N PHE A 419 -2.95 -14.12 -6.60
CA PHE A 419 -2.16 -13.09 -5.91
C PHE A 419 -1.65 -12.05 -6.91
N ALA A 420 -1.57 -10.80 -6.48
CA ALA A 420 -0.99 -9.75 -7.30
C ALA A 420 0.50 -10.00 -7.53
N SER A 421 0.96 -9.74 -8.76
CA SER A 421 2.35 -9.97 -9.17
C SER A 421 3.32 -8.96 -8.54
N VAL A 422 2.83 -7.73 -8.43
CA VAL A 422 3.46 -6.61 -7.74
C VAL A 422 2.38 -5.90 -6.95
N ALA A 423 2.46 -5.84 -5.62
CA ALA A 423 1.53 -5.02 -4.83
C ALA A 423 2.14 -4.41 -3.58
N PHE A 424 1.63 -3.23 -3.25
CA PHE A 424 2.00 -2.46 -2.06
C PHE A 424 0.74 -2.25 -1.23
N GLY A 425 0.84 -2.48 0.07
CA GLY A 425 -0.29 -2.47 0.98
C GLY A 425 -0.18 -1.46 2.11
N ALA A 426 -1.33 -1.07 2.66
CA ALA A 426 -1.44 -0.31 3.90
C ALA A 426 -1.97 -1.21 5.02
N SER A 427 -1.22 -1.36 6.11
CA SER A 427 -1.71 -2.09 7.29
C SER A 427 -1.01 -1.66 8.58
N GLU A 428 -1.80 -1.23 9.55
CA GLU A 428 -1.34 -0.98 10.92
C GLU A 428 -0.98 -2.29 11.65
N SER A 429 -1.53 -3.44 11.23
CA SER A 429 -1.21 -4.76 11.80
C SER A 429 0.26 -5.16 11.61
N ALA A 430 0.95 -4.57 10.62
CA ALA A 430 2.39 -4.78 10.44
C ALA A 430 3.24 -4.22 11.61
N LEU A 431 2.64 -3.38 12.47
CA LEU A 431 3.28 -2.88 13.70
C LEU A 431 3.08 -3.79 14.90
N ALA A 432 2.13 -4.73 14.85
CA ALA A 432 1.93 -5.66 15.94
C ALA A 432 3.23 -6.46 16.12
N GLU A 433 3.97 -6.18 17.19
CA GLU A 433 5.09 -7.00 17.65
C GLU A 433 4.59 -8.32 18.25
N ASP A 434 3.45 -8.84 17.77
CA ASP A 434 2.86 -10.08 18.24
C ASP A 434 3.79 -11.21 17.81
N THR A 435 4.65 -11.56 18.78
CA THR A 435 5.38 -12.82 18.93
C THR A 435 5.53 -13.54 17.60
N ALA A 436 6.58 -13.19 16.83
CA ALA A 436 6.98 -13.84 15.59
C ALA A 436 6.43 -15.26 15.57
N SER A 437 5.31 -15.47 14.86
CA SER A 437 4.55 -16.70 14.97
C SER A 437 5.52 -17.84 14.66
N THR A 438 5.86 -18.61 15.69
CA THR A 438 6.72 -19.79 15.56
C THR A 438 6.00 -20.89 14.77
N GLU A 439 4.71 -20.70 14.51
CA GLU A 439 3.89 -21.51 13.63
C GLU A 439 4.15 -21.12 12.17
N GLY A 440 5.23 -21.66 11.64
CA GLY A 440 5.54 -21.67 10.22
C GLY A 440 6.55 -22.77 9.92
N PRO A 441 6.67 -23.22 8.66
CA PRO A 441 7.75 -24.14 8.29
C PRO A 441 9.09 -23.55 8.76
N SER A 442 9.97 -24.40 9.31
CA SER A 442 11.27 -23.97 9.85
C SER A 442 12.24 -23.43 8.79
N GLY A 443 11.85 -23.46 7.50
CA GLY A 443 12.66 -23.07 6.36
C GLY A 443 12.00 -21.95 5.55
N TRP A 444 12.84 -21.31 4.73
CA TRP A 444 12.42 -20.29 3.78
C TRP A 444 11.56 -20.88 2.65
N GLU A 445 10.42 -20.25 2.37
CA GLU A 445 9.52 -20.61 1.27
C GLU A 445 9.67 -19.62 0.11
N ILE A 446 10.00 -20.11 -1.09
CA ILE A 446 10.09 -19.28 -2.30
C ILE A 446 8.70 -19.15 -2.92
N VAL A 447 8.31 -17.91 -3.21
CA VAL A 447 7.06 -17.55 -3.89
C VAL A 447 7.39 -16.89 -5.23
N PRO A 448 7.37 -17.65 -6.34
CA PRO A 448 7.71 -17.14 -7.67
C PRO A 448 6.69 -16.12 -8.18
N GLY A 449 7.16 -15.09 -8.90
CA GLY A 449 6.29 -14.10 -9.54
C GLY A 449 5.63 -13.11 -8.59
N HIS A 450 5.96 -13.18 -7.30
CA HIS A 450 5.40 -12.36 -6.23
C HIS A 450 6.42 -11.32 -5.76
N PHE A 451 6.04 -10.05 -5.75
CA PHE A 451 6.85 -8.97 -5.20
C PHE A 451 5.99 -7.92 -4.54
N GLY A 452 6.34 -7.47 -3.34
CA GLY A 452 5.50 -6.50 -2.66
C GLY A 452 5.83 -6.33 -1.21
N ALA A 453 5.24 -5.30 -0.63
CA ALA A 453 5.48 -4.90 0.74
C ALA A 453 4.29 -4.15 1.33
N VAL A 454 4.33 -3.97 2.65
CA VAL A 454 3.32 -3.24 3.41
C VAL A 454 3.98 -2.08 4.15
N SER A 455 3.25 -0.96 4.21
CA SER A 455 3.54 0.21 5.03
C SER A 455 2.47 0.37 6.10
N SER A 456 2.91 0.63 7.33
CA SER A 456 2.07 1.01 8.46
C SER A 456 1.63 2.48 8.45
N HIS A 457 2.30 3.32 7.65
CA HIS A 457 1.97 4.75 7.52
C HIS A 457 0.92 5.03 6.44
N GLY A 458 0.50 4.01 5.70
CA GLY A 458 -0.34 4.13 4.51
C GLY A 458 0.47 4.28 3.22
N LEU A 459 -0.24 4.47 2.12
CA LEU A 459 0.29 4.66 0.77
C LEU A 459 -0.18 6.02 0.23
N PHE A 460 0.70 6.75 -0.43
CA PHE A 460 0.38 8.05 -1.01
C PHE A 460 0.30 7.94 -2.52
N ILE A 461 -0.88 8.17 -3.08
CA ILE A 461 -1.14 8.07 -4.51
C ILE A 461 -1.19 9.46 -5.10
N ALA A 462 -0.30 9.72 -6.05
CA ALA A 462 -0.30 10.92 -6.85
C ALA A 462 -0.55 10.54 -8.32
N SER A 463 -1.55 11.17 -8.95
CA SER A 463 -1.79 11.06 -10.39
C SER A 463 -1.58 12.43 -11.01
N GLN A 464 -0.54 12.55 -11.83
CA GLN A 464 -0.21 13.81 -12.49
C GLN A 464 -1.04 13.92 -13.77
N GLY A 465 -1.88 14.95 -13.82
CA GLY A 465 -2.60 15.31 -15.04
C GLY A 465 -1.66 15.82 -16.13
N ASN A 466 -2.02 15.62 -17.41
CA ASN A 466 -1.38 16.33 -18.52
C ASN A 466 -1.55 17.86 -18.34
N LYS A 467 -0.86 18.70 -19.15
CA LYS A 467 -0.79 20.18 -19.04
C LYS A 467 -2.11 20.97 -18.79
N LEU A 468 -3.28 20.34 -18.88
CA LEU A 468 -4.63 20.88 -18.68
C LEU A 468 -5.36 20.29 -17.45
N ALA A 469 -4.82 19.27 -16.79
CA ALA A 469 -5.45 18.54 -15.69
C ALA A 469 -4.66 18.73 -14.39
N HIS A 470 -5.38 18.89 -13.28
CA HIS A 470 -4.79 19.05 -11.96
C HIS A 470 -4.12 17.74 -11.51
N THR A 471 -3.06 17.87 -10.71
CA THR A 471 -2.48 16.72 -10.00
C THR A 471 -3.43 16.33 -8.88
N THR A 472 -3.71 15.03 -8.76
CA THR A 472 -4.61 14.49 -7.73
C THR A 472 -3.78 13.68 -6.76
N GLU A 473 -3.97 13.92 -5.46
CA GLU A 473 -3.17 13.32 -4.39
C GLU A 473 -4.09 12.80 -3.29
N SER A 474 -3.76 11.64 -2.74
CA SER A 474 -4.53 11.02 -1.66
C SER A 474 -3.67 10.06 -0.85
N LYS A 475 -3.93 10.01 0.45
CA LYS A 475 -3.38 9.02 1.35
C LYS A 475 -4.39 7.88 1.52
N LEU A 476 -3.93 6.68 1.22
CA LEU A 476 -4.66 5.43 1.40
C LEU A 476 -4.08 4.72 2.62
N ASP A 477 -4.67 4.96 3.78
CA ASP A 477 -4.33 4.34 5.07
C ASP A 477 -5.45 3.44 5.61
N VAL A 478 -6.46 3.14 4.78
CA VAL A 478 -7.49 2.16 5.09
C VAL A 478 -6.83 0.78 5.21
N PRO A 479 -7.06 0.04 6.32
CA PRO A 479 -6.53 -1.31 6.48
C PRO A 479 -6.89 -2.22 5.31
N ASP A 480 -5.98 -3.14 4.97
CA ASP A 480 -6.14 -4.09 3.87
C ASP A 480 -6.29 -3.41 2.48
N THR A 481 -5.84 -2.16 2.33
CA THR A 481 -5.74 -1.51 1.01
C THR A 481 -4.53 -1.98 0.23
N TRP A 482 -4.70 -2.19 -1.07
CA TRP A 482 -3.65 -2.65 -1.98
C TRP A 482 -3.60 -1.82 -3.25
N VAL A 483 -2.37 -1.53 -3.70
CA VAL A 483 -2.09 -0.86 -4.97
C VAL A 483 -1.04 -1.65 -5.74
N GLY A 484 -1.31 -1.99 -6.99
CA GLY A 484 -0.39 -2.82 -7.75
C GLY A 484 -0.96 -3.37 -9.05
N TYR A 485 -0.48 -4.56 -9.41
CA TYR A 485 -0.78 -5.25 -10.66
C TYR A 485 -1.15 -6.70 -10.41
N HIS A 486 -2.33 -7.11 -10.87
CA HIS A 486 -2.72 -8.52 -10.90
C HIS A 486 -2.06 -9.25 -12.07
N ASN A 487 -1.89 -10.58 -11.92
CA ASN A 487 -1.46 -11.47 -13.00
C ASN A 487 -2.59 -11.76 -13.99
#